data_AF-A0A4R4B0U4-F1
#
_entry.id   AF-A0A4R4B0U4-F1
#
_cell.length_a   1.000
_cell.length_b   1.000
_cell.length_c   1.000
_cell.angle_alpha   90.00
_cell.angle_beta   90.00
_cell.angle_gamma   90.00
#
_symmetry.space_group_name_H-M   'P 1'
#
loop_
_entity.id
_entity.type
_entity.pdbx_description
1 polymer ?
#
loop_
_entity_poly.entity_id
_entity_poly.type
_entity_poly.pdbx_seq_one_letter_code
_entity_poly.pdbx_strand_id
1 'polypeptide(L)'
;MEEIQLILAKNLKTIREKEKMSLEKVSQLTGVSKTMIGQIERGESSPTLTTIWKIANGLKVSFTSLINNPQPDTKVVLRNDVQVLSEDNGRYKVYPSFPFQDDRNFEIYTVEIETEGKLSSEGHKEGTEEFITVFEGKLIIEINDCQYTLNSGDAIRFKADRPHSYHNSGSTLTRLSMTIYYPAA
;
A
#
# COMPACT_ATOMS: atom_id res chain seq x y z
N MET A 1 14.10 5.63 10.29
CA MET A 1 14.23 4.36 9.55
C MET A 1 14.73 3.34 10.57
N GLU A 2 13.96 2.30 10.87
CA GLU A 2 14.46 1.23 11.75
C GLU A 2 15.61 0.50 11.05
N GLU A 3 16.66 0.15 11.79
CA GLU A 3 17.82 -0.57 11.27
C GLU A 3 17.39 -2.00 10.89
N ILE A 4 17.77 -2.50 9.71
CA ILE A 4 17.36 -3.83 9.18
C ILE A 4 17.61 -4.96 10.19
N GLN A 5 18.65 -4.83 11.02
CA GLN A 5 18.97 -5.75 12.10
C GLN A 5 17.86 -5.85 13.15
N LEU A 6 17.24 -4.72 13.54
CA LEU A 6 16.14 -4.70 14.50
C LEU A 6 14.85 -5.28 13.90
N ILE A 7 14.62 -5.03 12.61
CA ILE A 7 13.49 -5.61 11.88
C ILE A 7 13.61 -7.14 11.86
N LEU A 8 14.80 -7.64 11.49
CA LEU A 8 15.10 -9.07 11.50
C LEU A 8 14.94 -9.70 12.88
N ALA A 9 15.45 -9.03 13.92
CA ALA A 9 15.35 -9.49 15.31
C ALA A 9 13.89 -9.68 15.72
N LYS A 10 13.06 -8.67 15.46
CA LYS A 10 11.62 -8.67 15.79
C LYS A 10 10.88 -9.74 15.01
N ASN A 11 11.06 -9.79 13.69
CA ASN A 11 10.35 -10.73 12.82
C ASN A 11 10.69 -12.20 13.13
N LEU A 12 11.98 -12.51 13.32
CA LEU A 12 12.41 -13.86 13.67
C LEU A 12 11.79 -14.30 15.00
N LYS A 13 11.80 -13.44 16.01
CA LYS A 13 11.19 -13.71 17.31
C LYS A 13 9.68 -13.93 17.19
N THR A 14 8.98 -13.07 16.45
CA THR A 14 7.53 -13.20 16.21
C THR A 14 7.17 -14.52 15.54
N ILE A 15 7.88 -14.90 14.48
CA ILE A 15 7.66 -16.19 13.79
C ILE A 15 7.90 -17.35 14.75
N ARG A 16 9.02 -17.32 15.50
CA ARG A 16 9.36 -18.37 16.46
C ARG A 16 8.28 -18.53 17.53
N GLU A 17 7.80 -17.43 18.10
CA GLU A 17 6.81 -17.44 19.18
C GLU A 17 5.41 -17.84 18.69
N LYS A 18 5.00 -17.38 17.50
CA LYS A 18 3.74 -17.76 16.86
C LYS A 18 3.65 -19.27 16.64
N GLU A 19 4.74 -19.89 16.18
CA GLU A 19 4.84 -21.33 15.95
C GLU A 19 5.26 -22.12 17.21
N LYS A 20 5.34 -21.46 18.38
CA LYS A 20 5.71 -22.06 19.67
C LYS A 20 7.03 -22.84 19.65
N MET A 21 7.99 -22.37 18.85
CA MET A 21 9.31 -23.00 18.71
C MET A 21 10.29 -22.50 19.77
N SER A 22 11.14 -23.41 20.26
CA SER A 22 12.32 -23.03 21.05
C SER A 22 13.46 -22.56 20.12
N LEU A 23 14.43 -21.82 20.67
CA LEU A 23 15.65 -21.46 19.93
C LEU A 23 16.40 -22.70 19.41
N GLU A 24 16.37 -23.80 20.18
CA GLU A 24 16.92 -25.09 19.78
C GLU A 24 16.21 -25.65 18.54
N LYS A 25 14.87 -25.58 18.51
CA LYS A 25 14.10 -26.04 17.37
C LYS A 25 14.39 -25.23 16.11
N VAL A 26 14.47 -23.90 16.22
CA VAL A 26 14.86 -23.02 15.10
C VAL A 26 16.27 -23.34 14.62
N SER A 27 17.21 -23.57 15.54
CA SER A 27 18.58 -23.96 15.20
C SER A 27 18.61 -25.26 14.38
N GLN A 28 17.84 -26.27 14.77
CA GLN A 28 17.74 -27.55 14.05
C GLN A 28 17.11 -27.40 12.66
N LEU A 29 16.07 -26.57 12.53
CA LEU A 29 15.37 -26.37 11.26
C LEU A 29 16.20 -25.57 10.24
N THR A 30 16.97 -24.59 10.71
CA THR A 30 17.67 -23.62 9.85
C THR A 30 19.14 -23.98 9.61
N GLY A 31 19.71 -24.85 10.46
CA GLY A 31 21.15 -25.14 10.46
C GLY A 31 22.00 -23.95 10.94
N VAL A 32 21.40 -22.93 11.53
CA VAL A 32 22.07 -21.79 12.17
C VAL A 32 22.17 -22.04 13.66
N SER A 33 23.32 -21.78 14.28
CA SER A 33 23.53 -22.13 15.69
C SER A 33 22.54 -21.42 16.63
N LYS A 34 22.09 -22.11 17.68
CA LYS A 34 21.22 -21.55 18.73
C LYS A 34 21.74 -20.23 19.29
N THR A 35 23.05 -20.11 19.51
CA THR A 35 23.69 -18.88 19.98
C THR A 35 23.48 -17.74 19.00
N MET A 36 23.69 -17.98 17.70
CA MET A 36 23.48 -16.99 16.64
C MET A 36 22.01 -16.60 16.51
N ILE A 37 21.08 -17.56 16.54
CA ILE A 37 19.63 -17.25 16.56
C ILE A 37 19.28 -16.34 17.75
N GLY A 38 19.80 -16.65 18.94
CA GLY A 38 19.59 -15.82 20.13
C GLY A 38 20.17 -14.41 20.01
N GLN A 39 21.37 -14.26 19.42
CA GLN A 39 21.97 -12.95 19.17
C GLN A 39 21.18 -12.15 18.13
N ILE A 40 20.68 -12.80 17.09
CA ILE A 40 19.81 -12.16 16.09
C ILE A 40 18.54 -11.64 16.75
N GLU A 41 17.82 -12.47 17.54
CA GLU A 41 16.56 -12.04 18.20
C GLU A 41 16.73 -10.90 19.23
N ARG A 42 17.95 -10.72 19.77
CA ARG A 42 18.28 -9.58 20.65
C ARG A 42 18.79 -8.35 19.90
N GLY A 43 18.94 -8.44 18.58
CA GLY A 43 19.53 -7.37 17.78
C GLY A 43 21.01 -7.15 18.07
N GLU A 44 21.73 -8.18 18.55
CA GLU A 44 23.17 -8.10 18.91
C GLU A 44 24.10 -8.52 17.76
N SER A 45 23.55 -9.10 16.68
CA SER A 45 24.33 -9.51 15.51
C SER A 45 23.69 -9.03 14.21
N SER A 46 24.53 -8.65 13.25
CA SER A 46 24.14 -8.40 11.87
C SER A 46 24.50 -9.64 11.00
N PRO A 47 23.56 -10.58 10.78
CA PRO A 47 23.85 -11.81 10.04
C PRO A 47 24.05 -11.52 8.54
N THR A 48 24.80 -12.40 7.88
CA THR A 48 24.99 -12.33 6.43
C THR A 48 23.70 -12.69 5.68
N LEU A 49 23.57 -12.25 4.42
CA LEU A 49 22.45 -12.63 3.55
C LEU A 49 22.27 -14.16 3.47
N THR A 50 23.37 -14.90 3.39
CA THR A 50 23.36 -16.37 3.38
C THR A 50 22.73 -16.94 4.64
N THR A 51 23.00 -16.36 5.81
CA THR A 51 22.39 -16.79 7.07
C THR A 51 20.89 -16.47 7.10
N ILE A 52 20.47 -15.29 6.63
CA ILE A 52 19.04 -14.94 6.57
C ILE A 52 18.29 -15.89 5.63
N TRP A 53 18.87 -16.24 4.48
CA TRP A 53 18.30 -17.24 3.57
C TRP A 53 18.19 -18.63 4.18
N LYS A 54 19.21 -19.07 4.93
CA LYS A 54 19.13 -20.33 5.69
C LYS A 54 17.99 -20.33 6.69
N ILE A 55 17.80 -19.21 7.39
CA ILE A 55 16.68 -19.04 8.33
C ILE A 55 15.35 -19.09 7.60
N ALA A 56 15.18 -18.32 6.53
CA ALA A 56 13.95 -18.28 5.72
C ALA A 56 13.57 -19.68 5.21
N ASN A 57 14.53 -20.39 4.60
CA ASN A 57 14.33 -21.73 4.05
C ASN A 57 14.01 -22.75 5.14
N GLY A 58 14.74 -22.73 6.26
CA GLY A 58 14.50 -23.65 7.38
C GLY A 58 13.14 -23.46 8.05
N LEU A 59 12.68 -22.21 8.13
CA LEU A 59 11.37 -21.86 8.68
C LEU A 59 10.24 -21.90 7.63
N LYS A 60 10.55 -22.15 6.35
CA LYS A 60 9.62 -22.14 5.22
C LYS A 60 8.82 -20.82 5.11
N VAL A 61 9.48 -19.71 5.38
CA VAL A 61 8.94 -18.34 5.20
C VAL A 61 9.67 -17.64 4.06
N SER A 62 9.09 -16.59 3.50
CA SER A 62 9.81 -15.79 2.51
C SER A 62 10.97 -15.03 3.18
N PHE A 63 12.02 -14.75 2.40
CA PHE A 63 13.11 -13.87 2.84
C PHE A 63 12.57 -12.49 3.26
N THR A 64 11.60 -11.95 2.52
CA THR A 64 10.97 -10.66 2.80
C THR A 64 10.21 -10.65 4.12
N SER A 65 9.61 -11.75 4.56
CA SER A 65 8.97 -11.85 5.88
C SER A 65 9.95 -11.66 7.05
N LEU A 66 11.25 -11.87 6.83
CA LEU A 66 12.28 -11.65 7.86
C LEU A 66 12.78 -10.21 7.88
N ILE A 67 12.86 -9.53 6.74
CA ILE A 67 13.53 -8.23 6.63
C ILE A 67 12.60 -7.03 6.39
N ASN A 68 11.32 -7.27 6.07
CA ASN A 68 10.35 -6.19 5.90
C ASN A 68 9.77 -5.78 7.24
N ASN A 69 9.44 -4.49 7.37
CA ASN A 69 8.70 -4.03 8.53
C ASN A 69 7.34 -4.75 8.59
N PRO A 70 7.02 -5.44 9.69
CA PRO A 70 5.71 -6.05 9.85
C PRO A 70 4.67 -4.93 9.79
N GLN A 71 3.79 -5.01 8.80
CA GLN A 71 2.63 -4.13 8.77
C GLN A 71 1.74 -4.49 9.96
N PRO A 72 1.25 -3.50 10.74
CA PRO A 72 0.32 -3.80 11.81
C PRO A 72 -0.94 -4.44 11.23
N ASP A 73 -1.53 -5.41 11.94
CA ASP A 73 -2.78 -6.06 11.53
C ASP A 73 -3.92 -5.04 11.31
N THR A 74 -3.86 -3.92 12.05
CA THR A 74 -4.79 -2.80 11.95
C THR A 74 -4.01 -1.50 11.77
N LYS A 75 -4.36 -0.72 10.74
CA LYS A 75 -3.82 0.61 10.50
C LYS A 75 -4.96 1.61 10.37
N VAL A 76 -4.95 2.64 11.24
CA VAL A 76 -5.81 3.82 11.10
C VAL A 76 -5.01 4.91 10.42
N VAL A 77 -5.59 5.55 9.40
CA VAL A 77 -4.98 6.68 8.71
C VAL A 77 -5.83 7.90 8.98
N LEU A 78 -5.31 8.81 9.81
CA LEU A 78 -5.99 10.05 10.17
C LEU A 78 -5.77 11.06 9.05
N ARG A 79 -6.83 11.77 8.68
CA ARG A 79 -6.79 12.77 7.61
C ARG A 79 -5.69 13.82 7.80
N ASN A 80 -5.45 14.24 9.04
CA ASN A 80 -4.46 15.26 9.38
C ASN A 80 -3.00 14.76 9.28
N ASP A 81 -2.80 13.45 9.25
CA ASP A 81 -1.47 12.84 9.14
C ASP A 81 -1.09 12.53 7.68
N VAL A 82 -2.02 12.71 6.74
CA VAL A 82 -1.81 12.47 5.31
C VAL A 82 -1.27 13.73 4.66
N GLN A 83 -0.12 13.60 3.99
CA GLN A 83 0.39 14.65 3.12
C GLN A 83 -0.53 14.81 1.91
N VAL A 84 -1.17 15.98 1.81
CA VAL A 84 -2.03 16.32 0.67
C VAL A 84 -1.19 16.65 -0.55
N LEU A 85 -1.56 16.06 -1.68
CA LEU A 85 -1.05 16.42 -3.00
C LEU A 85 -2.09 17.30 -3.68
N SER A 86 -1.65 18.32 -4.40
CA SER A 86 -2.57 19.28 -5.02
C SER A 86 -2.16 19.60 -6.45
N GLU A 87 -3.17 19.64 -7.31
CA GLU A 87 -3.08 20.00 -8.72
C GLU A 87 -4.11 21.10 -9.04
N ASP A 88 -4.08 21.61 -10.28
CA ASP A 88 -5.02 22.61 -10.79
C ASP A 88 -5.15 23.86 -9.89
N ASN A 89 -3.99 24.41 -9.49
CA ASN A 89 -3.88 25.57 -8.61
C ASN A 89 -4.63 25.42 -7.27
N GLY A 90 -4.70 24.21 -6.71
CA GLY A 90 -5.37 23.98 -5.43
C GLY A 90 -6.78 23.41 -5.56
N ARG A 91 -7.34 23.33 -6.78
CA ARG A 91 -8.73 22.87 -6.98
C ARG A 91 -8.87 21.36 -6.98
N TYR A 92 -7.80 20.62 -7.27
CA TYR A 92 -7.81 19.16 -7.20
C TYR A 92 -6.86 18.71 -6.11
N LYS A 93 -7.38 18.06 -5.07
CA LYS A 93 -6.61 17.59 -3.91
C LYS A 93 -6.74 16.09 -3.76
N VAL A 94 -5.60 15.43 -3.57
CA VAL A 94 -5.51 13.99 -3.33
C VAL A 94 -4.95 13.76 -1.93
N TYR A 95 -5.63 12.91 -1.18
CA TYR A 95 -5.23 12.46 0.15
C TYR A 95 -4.93 10.96 0.07
N PRO A 96 -3.66 10.54 0.01
CA PRO A 96 -3.29 9.14 -0.06
C PRO A 96 -3.59 8.37 1.23
N SER A 97 -4.82 7.88 1.37
CA SER A 97 -5.26 7.10 2.54
C SER A 97 -4.48 5.80 2.66
N PHE A 98 -4.25 5.11 1.56
CA PHE A 98 -3.36 3.95 1.47
C PHE A 98 -2.55 4.04 0.17
N PRO A 99 -1.32 4.59 0.22
CA PRO A 99 -0.44 4.67 -0.95
C PRO A 99 0.11 3.28 -1.31
N PHE A 100 0.80 3.21 -2.46
CA PHE A 100 1.37 1.98 -2.97
C PHE A 100 2.29 1.31 -1.93
N GLN A 101 2.18 0.00 -1.84
CA GLN A 101 3.10 -0.86 -1.07
C GLN A 101 3.43 -2.06 -1.95
N ASP A 102 4.67 -2.51 -1.95
CA ASP A 102 5.11 -3.63 -2.83
C ASP A 102 4.33 -4.93 -2.60
N ASP A 103 3.75 -5.11 -1.42
CA ASP A 103 2.92 -6.25 -1.03
C ASP A 103 1.43 -6.05 -1.33
N ARG A 104 1.05 -4.93 -1.94
CA ARG A 104 -0.32 -4.53 -2.21
C ARG A 104 -0.48 -4.05 -3.65
N ASN A 105 -1.36 -4.73 -4.36
CA ASN A 105 -1.68 -4.41 -5.76
C ASN A 105 -2.70 -3.27 -5.92
N PHE A 106 -2.88 -2.42 -4.91
CA PHE A 106 -3.83 -1.32 -4.99
C PHE A 106 -3.44 -0.13 -4.12
N GLU A 107 -3.98 1.02 -4.47
CA GLU A 107 -3.91 2.26 -3.73
C GLU A 107 -5.31 2.77 -3.45
N ILE A 108 -5.50 3.47 -2.33
CA ILE A 108 -6.77 4.12 -1.99
C ILE A 108 -6.50 5.58 -1.67
N TYR A 109 -7.23 6.44 -2.36
CA TYR A 109 -7.21 7.87 -2.18
C TYR A 109 -8.58 8.38 -1.77
N THR A 110 -8.58 9.42 -0.94
CA THR A 110 -9.70 10.37 -0.89
C THR A 110 -9.35 11.52 -1.82
N VAL A 111 -10.27 11.91 -2.69
CA VAL A 111 -10.08 13.04 -3.60
C VAL A 111 -11.14 14.10 -3.32
N GLU A 112 -10.70 15.34 -3.35
CA GLU A 112 -11.56 16.51 -3.26
C GLU A 112 -11.32 17.41 -4.46
N ILE A 113 -12.40 17.76 -5.13
CA ILE A 113 -12.38 18.58 -6.33
C ILE A 113 -13.27 19.80 -6.08
N GLU A 114 -12.66 20.98 -5.99
CA GLU A 114 -13.37 22.26 -5.92
C GLU A 114 -14.18 22.49 -7.21
N THR A 115 -15.12 23.44 -7.18
CA THR A 115 -15.92 23.79 -8.38
C THR A 115 -15.01 24.16 -9.56
N GLU A 116 -15.34 23.64 -10.76
CA GLU A 116 -14.54 23.79 -11.99
C GLU A 116 -13.13 23.16 -11.91
N GLY A 117 -12.83 22.45 -10.81
CA GLY A 117 -11.59 21.72 -10.63
C GLY A 117 -11.52 20.53 -11.57
N LYS A 118 -10.35 20.30 -12.15
CA LYS A 118 -10.14 19.21 -13.10
C LYS A 118 -8.75 18.60 -13.02
N LEU A 119 -8.65 17.35 -13.44
CA LEU A 119 -7.37 16.66 -13.65
C LEU A 119 -7.49 15.75 -14.87
N SER A 120 -6.41 15.66 -15.64
CA SER A 120 -6.32 14.73 -16.79
C SER A 120 -5.13 13.80 -16.58
N SER A 121 -5.30 12.54 -16.97
CA SER A 121 -4.30 11.50 -16.92
C SER A 121 -4.05 10.95 -18.33
N GLU A 122 -2.80 10.71 -18.69
CA GLU A 122 -2.42 10.07 -19.96
C GLU A 122 -2.75 8.56 -19.95
N GLY A 123 -3.10 8.00 -18.79
CA GLY A 123 -3.33 6.59 -18.57
C GLY A 123 -2.24 5.97 -17.70
N HIS A 124 -2.65 5.02 -16.87
CA HIS A 124 -1.74 4.25 -16.00
C HIS A 124 -1.15 3.06 -16.75
N LYS A 125 -0.38 2.24 -16.02
CA LYS A 125 0.17 0.97 -16.53
C LYS A 125 -0.92 0.08 -17.13
N GLU A 126 -0.55 -0.71 -18.13
CA GLU A 126 -1.45 -1.67 -18.80
C GLU A 126 -2.25 -2.53 -17.81
N GLY A 127 -3.55 -2.61 -18.03
CA GLY A 127 -4.48 -3.40 -17.22
C GLY A 127 -4.86 -2.77 -15.87
N THR A 128 -4.35 -1.59 -15.51
CA THR A 128 -4.79 -0.85 -14.32
C THR A 128 -6.27 -0.52 -14.42
N GLU A 129 -6.99 -0.72 -13.32
CA GLU A 129 -8.39 -0.35 -13.17
C GLU A 129 -8.55 0.68 -12.05
N GLU A 130 -9.49 1.61 -12.25
CA GLU A 130 -9.92 2.53 -11.21
C GLU A 130 -11.35 2.25 -10.79
N PHE A 131 -11.59 2.36 -9.48
CA PHE A 131 -12.89 2.22 -8.83
C PHE A 131 -13.16 3.51 -8.06
N ILE A 132 -14.24 4.20 -8.42
CA ILE A 132 -14.58 5.49 -7.81
C ILE A 132 -15.97 5.40 -7.21
N THR A 133 -16.12 5.91 -5.98
CA THR A 133 -17.40 6.14 -5.31
C THR A 133 -17.49 7.60 -4.91
N VAL A 134 -18.53 8.30 -5.37
CA VAL A 134 -18.77 9.71 -5.03
C VAL A 134 -19.60 9.77 -3.76
N PHE A 135 -19.12 10.49 -2.74
CA PHE A 135 -19.83 10.66 -1.48
C PHE A 135 -20.54 12.01 -1.41
N GLU A 136 -19.98 13.05 -1.99
CA GLU A 136 -20.55 14.41 -2.01
C GLU A 136 -20.33 15.04 -3.39
N GLY A 137 -21.29 15.85 -3.84
CA GLY A 137 -21.18 16.59 -5.09
C GLY A 137 -21.49 15.77 -6.34
N LYS A 138 -20.88 16.19 -7.46
CA LYS A 138 -21.10 15.67 -8.81
C LYS A 138 -19.78 15.59 -9.54
N LEU A 139 -19.46 14.41 -10.05
CA LEU A 139 -18.26 14.15 -10.83
C LEU A 139 -18.61 13.85 -12.28
N ILE A 140 -17.90 14.49 -13.19
CA ILE A 140 -17.83 14.09 -14.59
C ILE A 140 -16.51 13.37 -14.82
N ILE A 141 -16.56 12.20 -15.44
CA ILE A 141 -15.40 11.45 -15.88
C ILE A 141 -15.47 11.30 -17.39
N GLU A 142 -14.39 11.65 -18.08
CA GLU A 142 -14.24 11.39 -19.51
C GLU A 142 -13.21 10.29 -19.70
N ILE A 143 -13.56 9.27 -20.48
CA ILE A 143 -12.70 8.12 -20.79
C ILE A 143 -12.76 7.95 -22.30
N ASN A 144 -11.64 8.21 -22.99
CA ASN A 144 -11.64 8.44 -24.44
C ASN A 144 -12.69 9.52 -24.81
N ASP A 145 -13.60 9.23 -25.73
CA ASP A 145 -14.66 10.15 -26.19
C ASP A 145 -16.01 9.95 -25.48
N CYS A 146 -16.03 9.18 -24.39
CA CYS A 146 -17.25 8.90 -23.64
C CYS A 146 -17.25 9.66 -22.31
N GLN A 147 -18.35 10.33 -22.01
CA GLN A 147 -18.53 11.10 -20.78
C GLN A 147 -19.52 10.38 -19.85
N TYR A 148 -19.15 10.26 -18.58
CA TYR A 148 -19.94 9.64 -17.52
C TYR A 148 -20.16 10.64 -16.39
N THR A 149 -21.41 10.78 -15.94
CA THR A 149 -21.76 11.66 -14.83
C THR A 149 -22.14 10.82 -13.62
N LEU A 150 -21.53 11.10 -12.47
CA LEU A 150 -21.77 10.44 -11.20
C LEU A 150 -22.22 11.47 -10.16
N ASN A 151 -23.27 11.15 -9.42
CA ASN A 151 -23.76 11.94 -8.29
C ASN A 151 -23.35 11.26 -6.98
N SER A 152 -23.59 11.94 -5.84
CA SER A 152 -23.45 11.33 -4.52
C SER A 152 -24.19 9.99 -4.42
N GLY A 153 -23.47 8.95 -3.99
CA GLY A 153 -23.95 7.56 -3.90
C GLY A 153 -23.61 6.70 -5.13
N ASP A 154 -23.29 7.30 -6.28
CA ASP A 154 -22.94 6.57 -7.49
C ASP A 154 -21.49 6.08 -7.45
N ALA A 155 -21.22 5.00 -8.18
CA ALA A 155 -19.89 4.44 -8.34
C ALA A 155 -19.63 4.00 -9.78
N ILE A 156 -18.37 4.02 -10.20
CA ILE A 156 -17.92 3.53 -11.51
C ILE A 156 -16.67 2.68 -11.34
N ARG A 157 -16.48 1.75 -12.28
CA ARG A 157 -15.22 1.07 -12.53
C ARG A 157 -14.87 1.20 -13.99
N PHE A 158 -13.61 1.49 -14.29
CA PHE A 158 -13.12 1.53 -15.66
C PHE A 158 -11.65 1.12 -15.75
N LYS A 159 -11.22 0.72 -16.95
CA LYS A 159 -9.81 0.52 -17.26
C LYS A 159 -9.15 1.88 -17.37
N ALA A 160 -8.21 2.14 -16.47
CA ALA A 160 -7.50 3.41 -16.37
C ALA A 160 -6.13 3.35 -17.07
N ASP A 161 -5.85 2.26 -17.79
CA ASP A 161 -4.74 2.06 -18.72
C ASP A 161 -4.83 2.87 -20.04
N ARG A 162 -5.64 3.93 -20.03
CA ARG A 162 -5.97 4.78 -21.19
C ARG A 162 -6.24 6.20 -20.72
N PRO A 163 -6.18 7.21 -21.61
CA PRO A 163 -6.46 8.60 -21.24
C PRO A 163 -7.85 8.77 -20.62
N HIS A 164 -7.88 9.50 -19.52
CA HIS A 164 -9.11 9.82 -18.80
C HIS A 164 -8.99 11.13 -18.03
N SER A 165 -10.12 11.75 -17.69
CA SER A 165 -10.16 13.01 -16.95
C SER A 165 -11.25 13.01 -15.87
N TYR A 166 -11.05 13.87 -14.87
CA TYR A 166 -11.98 14.14 -13.77
C TYR A 166 -12.34 15.60 -13.78
N HIS A 167 -13.62 15.93 -13.64
CA HIS A 167 -14.07 17.31 -13.58
C HIS A 167 -15.26 17.43 -12.62
N ASN A 168 -15.16 18.37 -11.66
CA ASN A 168 -16.32 18.81 -10.90
C ASN A 168 -17.02 19.96 -11.63
N SER A 169 -18.07 19.62 -12.40
CA SER A 169 -18.93 20.61 -13.07
C SER A 169 -20.09 21.10 -12.20
N GLY A 170 -20.06 20.78 -10.89
CA GLY A 170 -21.09 21.16 -9.94
C GLY A 170 -20.81 22.52 -9.30
N SER A 171 -21.77 23.00 -8.50
CA SER A 171 -21.65 24.27 -7.75
C SER A 171 -21.14 24.10 -6.33
N THR A 172 -20.76 22.88 -5.93
CA THR A 172 -20.25 22.55 -4.59
C THR A 172 -19.02 21.67 -4.71
N LEU A 173 -18.25 21.55 -3.62
CA LEU A 173 -17.16 20.59 -3.50
C LEU A 173 -17.64 19.17 -3.86
N THR A 174 -16.83 18.45 -4.62
CA THR A 174 -17.02 17.02 -4.89
C THR A 174 -16.01 16.21 -4.10
N ARG A 175 -16.48 15.23 -3.33
CA ARG A 175 -15.64 14.33 -2.52
C ARG A 175 -15.89 12.88 -2.92
N LEU A 176 -14.82 12.14 -3.18
CA LEU A 176 -14.88 10.74 -3.62
C LEU A 176 -13.80 9.90 -2.96
N SER A 177 -14.01 8.58 -2.95
CA SER A 177 -12.91 7.61 -2.79
C SER A 177 -12.56 7.07 -4.17
N MET A 178 -11.27 6.93 -4.41
CA MET A 178 -10.69 6.35 -5.61
C MET A 178 -9.78 5.21 -5.18
N THR A 179 -10.01 4.02 -5.71
CA THR A 179 -9.11 2.88 -5.58
C THR A 179 -8.48 2.61 -6.94
N ILE A 180 -7.15 2.66 -7.01
CA ILE A 180 -6.40 2.25 -8.19
C ILE A 180 -5.92 0.82 -7.95
N TYR A 181 -6.32 -0.11 -8.81
CA TYR A 181 -5.90 -1.51 -8.77
C TYR A 181 -4.93 -1.80 -9.90
N TYR A 182 -3.79 -2.40 -9.56
CA TYR A 182 -2.75 -2.83 -10.48
C TYR A 182 -2.85 -4.34 -10.67
N PRO A 183 -2.93 -4.86 -11.90
CA PRO A 183 -2.89 -6.30 -12.13
C PRO A 183 -1.53 -6.86 -11.68
N ALA A 184 -1.55 -8.06 -11.10
CA ALA A 184 -0.32 -8.81 -10.84
C ALA A 184 0.37 -9.12 -12.18
N ALA A 185 1.71 -9.01 -12.19
CA ALA A 185 2.54 -9.43 -13.32
C ALA A 185 2.51 -10.95 -13.51
#